data_AF-A0AAQ3PWC5-F1
#
_entry.id   AF-A0AAQ3PWC5-F1
#
_cell.length_a   1.000
_cell.length_b   1.000
_cell.length_c   1.000
_cell.angle_alpha   90.00
_cell.angle_beta   90.00
_cell.angle_gamma   90.00
#
_symmetry.space_group_name_H-M   'P 1'
#
loop_
_entity.id
_entity.type
_entity.pdbx_description
1 polymer ?
#
loop_
_entity_poly.entity_id
_entity_poly.type
_entity_poly.pdbx_seq_one_letter_code
_entity_poly.pdbx_strand_id
1 'polypeptide(L)'
;MPPPLPRFRASSSTAVRQLQTPPPSSTTTPSAATTLSAAAAGAVPFSLLPLLNKHPEFSTAAMAGSQATEEKVAAAASQPPAGGSGSVADRIMPHLLNMYGSCATARDFEIYAPNATFEDPLMRAHGVKQIKSSFYSLPKVFGESKITEYTVQETPTGPGKAELVIENKQHYKVLGKAVELASRIRLEVEDGKVVRHEDWWDGKPLKNRHTVAFPLVGRIAEAGRRGAMMLTHALMGFGKDPTTTTTTPQ
;
A
#
# COMPACT_ATOMS: atom_id res chain seq x y z
N MET A 1 53.66 -31.60 27.65
CA MET A 1 54.34 -30.80 26.62
C MET A 1 53.48 -30.81 25.36
N PRO A 2 52.94 -29.67 24.92
CA PRO A 2 52.24 -29.57 23.63
C PRO A 2 53.22 -29.34 22.47
N PRO A 3 52.93 -29.84 21.25
CA PRO A 3 53.79 -29.63 20.08
C PRO A 3 53.66 -28.22 19.48
N PRO A 4 54.69 -27.71 18.77
CA PRO A 4 54.72 -26.33 18.29
C PRO A 4 53.93 -26.13 16.99
N LEU A 5 53.32 -24.95 16.88
CA LEU A 5 52.63 -24.45 15.68
C LEU A 5 53.63 -24.10 14.55
N PRO A 6 53.28 -24.31 13.28
CA PRO A 6 54.08 -23.85 12.15
C PRO A 6 53.87 -22.33 11.88
N ARG A 7 54.99 -21.61 11.81
CA ARG A 7 55.13 -20.26 11.21
C ARG A 7 55.51 -20.37 9.73
N PHE A 8 55.50 -19.22 9.04
CA PHE A 8 55.89 -18.90 7.66
C PHE A 8 54.70 -18.84 6.68
N ARG A 9 54.58 -17.85 5.78
CA ARG A 9 55.54 -16.88 5.23
C ARG A 9 54.75 -15.70 4.65
N ALA A 10 55.17 -14.47 4.92
CA ALA A 10 54.73 -13.30 4.17
C ALA A 10 55.37 -13.34 2.77
N SER A 11 54.58 -13.11 1.72
CA SER A 11 55.07 -12.84 0.37
C SER A 11 54.58 -11.47 -0.06
N SER A 12 55.52 -10.54 -0.11
CA SER A 12 55.35 -9.21 -0.70
C SER A 12 55.48 -9.34 -2.21
N SER A 13 54.52 -8.82 -2.97
CA SER A 13 54.73 -8.55 -4.40
C SER A 13 54.27 -7.13 -4.71
N THR A 14 55.28 -6.29 -4.87
CA THR A 14 55.22 -4.94 -5.40
C THR A 14 55.06 -4.99 -6.91
N ALA A 15 54.03 -4.35 -7.45
CA ALA A 15 53.98 -3.99 -8.86
C ALA A 15 53.39 -2.58 -9.03
N VAL A 16 54.30 -1.62 -9.12
CA VAL A 16 54.07 -0.26 -9.64
C VAL A 16 53.97 -0.36 -11.16
N ARG A 17 52.89 0.15 -11.76
CA ARG A 17 52.95 0.60 -13.16
C ARG A 17 51.99 1.76 -13.46
N GLN A 18 52.62 2.93 -13.47
CA GLN A 18 52.44 4.13 -14.29
C GLN A 18 51.10 4.47 -14.96
N LEU A 19 50.71 5.71 -14.69
CA LEU A 19 49.87 6.61 -15.49
C LEU A 19 50.27 6.67 -16.97
N GLN A 20 49.27 6.68 -17.86
CA GLN A 20 49.36 7.44 -19.11
C GLN A 20 47.96 7.82 -19.67
N THR A 21 47.71 9.12 -19.72
CA THR A 21 46.78 9.86 -20.61
C THR A 21 47.65 10.71 -21.57
N PRO A 22 47.15 11.51 -22.55
CA PRO A 22 45.89 11.59 -23.33
C PRO A 22 46.23 11.47 -24.88
N PRO A 23 45.50 11.99 -25.92
CA PRO A 23 44.90 13.33 -26.12
C PRO A 23 43.43 13.34 -26.66
N PRO A 24 42.79 14.53 -26.80
CA PRO A 24 41.41 14.68 -27.25
C PRO A 24 41.31 14.88 -28.77
N SER A 25 40.23 14.36 -29.37
CA SER A 25 39.85 14.66 -30.75
C SER A 25 38.46 15.28 -30.80
N SER A 26 38.41 16.35 -31.60
CA SER A 26 37.40 17.38 -31.77
C SER A 26 36.18 16.97 -32.61
N THR A 27 35.07 17.66 -32.34
CA THR A 27 34.04 18.15 -33.29
C THR A 27 33.30 17.13 -34.17
N THR A 28 31.96 17.08 -34.05
CA THR A 28 31.01 17.42 -35.14
C THR A 28 29.57 17.19 -34.68
N THR A 29 28.81 18.27 -34.63
CA THR A 29 27.35 18.36 -34.60
C THR A 29 26.77 17.84 -35.93
N PRO A 30 25.60 17.21 -35.95
CA PRO A 30 24.50 17.93 -36.59
C PRO A 30 23.16 17.84 -35.86
N SER A 31 22.45 18.95 -36.00
CA SER A 31 21.04 19.18 -35.76
C SER A 31 20.15 18.23 -36.58
N ALA A 32 19.15 17.63 -35.92
CA ALA A 32 17.88 17.28 -36.54
C ALA A 32 16.80 17.30 -35.47
N ALA A 33 15.98 18.35 -35.50
CA ALA A 33 14.72 18.41 -34.79
C ALA A 33 13.75 17.41 -35.43
N THR A 34 13.36 16.39 -34.65
CA THR A 34 12.22 15.54 -35.00
C THR A 34 11.09 15.88 -34.03
N THR A 35 10.21 16.76 -34.47
CA THR A 35 8.86 16.95 -33.96
C THR A 35 8.09 15.63 -34.05
N LEU A 36 7.95 14.93 -32.92
CA LEU A 36 6.93 13.91 -32.75
C LEU A 36 5.72 14.55 -32.07
N SER A 37 4.81 15.03 -32.91
CA SER A 37 3.39 15.16 -32.55
C SER A 37 2.82 13.75 -32.42
N ALA A 38 2.32 13.41 -31.23
CA ALA A 38 1.48 12.24 -31.04
C ALA A 38 0.44 12.54 -29.95
N ALA A 39 -0.73 12.93 -30.47
CA ALA A 39 -2.06 12.50 -30.07
C ALA A 39 -2.41 12.46 -28.57
N ALA A 40 -3.41 13.27 -28.25
CA ALA A 40 -4.30 13.13 -27.11
C ALA A 40 -4.68 11.66 -26.86
N ALA A 41 -4.14 11.09 -25.78
CA ALA A 41 -4.65 9.85 -25.21
C ALA A 41 -5.74 10.23 -24.21
N GLY A 42 -6.96 9.83 -24.54
CA GLY A 42 -8.18 10.21 -23.86
C GLY A 42 -8.18 9.93 -22.37
N ALA A 43 -8.96 10.74 -21.68
CA ALA A 43 -9.41 10.50 -20.33
C ALA A 43 -9.94 9.06 -20.22
N VAL A 44 -9.20 8.20 -19.53
CA VAL A 44 -9.78 6.98 -18.95
C VAL A 44 -10.66 7.45 -17.79
N PRO A 45 -11.99 7.29 -17.85
CA PRO A 45 -12.81 7.52 -16.69
C PRO A 45 -12.38 6.50 -15.64
N PHE A 46 -11.93 7.00 -14.49
CA PHE A 46 -11.69 6.25 -13.27
C PHE A 46 -13.04 5.75 -12.74
N SER A 47 -13.65 4.81 -13.47
CA SER A 47 -14.94 4.24 -13.11
C SER A 47 -14.67 3.10 -12.15
N LEU A 48 -14.74 3.41 -10.85
CA LEU A 48 -14.79 2.47 -9.72
C LEU A 48 -16.05 1.58 -9.74
N LEU A 49 -17.02 1.90 -10.60
CA LEU A 49 -18.36 1.32 -10.62
C LEU A 49 -18.46 -0.18 -11.00
N PRO A 50 -17.66 -0.77 -11.90
CA PRO A 50 -17.93 -2.14 -12.33
C PRO A 50 -17.42 -3.21 -11.36
N LEU A 51 -16.59 -2.87 -10.37
CA LEU A 51 -16.08 -3.85 -9.40
C LEU A 51 -16.99 -4.05 -8.19
N LEU A 52 -17.95 -3.15 -7.98
CA LEU A 52 -18.73 -3.05 -6.75
C LEU A 52 -20.15 -3.64 -6.87
N ASN A 53 -20.54 -4.16 -8.04
CA ASN A 53 -21.90 -4.58 -8.35
C ASN A 53 -22.09 -6.11 -8.47
N LYS A 54 -21.25 -6.93 -7.82
CA LYS A 54 -21.45 -8.38 -7.74
C LYS A 54 -21.95 -8.79 -6.37
N HIS A 55 -23.27 -8.81 -6.21
CA HIS A 55 -23.93 -9.61 -5.18
C HIS A 55 -23.64 -11.09 -5.42
N PRO A 56 -23.23 -11.88 -4.41
CA PRO A 56 -23.43 -13.32 -4.44
C PRO A 56 -24.86 -13.63 -3.98
N GLU A 57 -25.65 -14.21 -4.89
CA GLU A 57 -26.83 -14.98 -4.51
C GLU A 57 -26.39 -16.20 -3.70
N PHE A 58 -26.80 -16.27 -2.44
CA PHE A 58 -26.68 -17.49 -1.66
C PHE A 58 -27.85 -18.40 -2.02
N SER A 59 -27.55 -19.46 -2.74
CA SER A 59 -28.48 -20.53 -3.10
C SER A 59 -28.87 -21.31 -1.86
N THR A 60 -30.17 -21.32 -1.55
CA THR A 60 -30.82 -22.13 -0.53
C THR A 60 -30.70 -23.61 -0.88
N ALA A 61 -30.01 -24.39 -0.06
CA ALA A 61 -30.15 -25.84 0.00
C ALA A 61 -30.43 -26.25 1.45
N ALA A 62 -31.67 -26.71 1.66
CA ALA A 62 -32.14 -27.30 2.90
C ALA A 62 -31.56 -28.71 3.08
N MET A 63 -31.07 -29.02 4.28
CA MET A 63 -31.09 -30.37 4.85
C MET A 63 -31.25 -30.30 6.37
N ALA A 64 -31.99 -31.28 6.87
CA ALA A 64 -32.70 -31.26 8.14
C ALA A 64 -31.85 -31.62 9.37
N GLY A 65 -32.27 -31.05 10.51
CA GLY A 65 -32.46 -31.78 11.77
C GLY A 65 -31.24 -32.06 12.64
N SER A 66 -31.03 -31.24 13.68
CA SER A 66 -30.96 -31.71 15.08
C SER A 66 -30.88 -30.53 16.07
N GLN A 67 -31.39 -30.80 17.26
CA GLN A 67 -31.88 -29.85 18.26
C GLN A 67 -30.81 -29.11 19.08
N ALA A 68 -31.20 -27.89 19.47
CA ALA A 68 -31.01 -27.22 20.76
C ALA A 68 -29.61 -27.16 21.40
N THR A 69 -29.09 -25.93 21.50
CA THR A 69 -28.78 -25.31 22.81
C THR A 69 -28.66 -23.79 22.62
N GLU A 70 -29.49 -23.04 23.33
CA GLU A 70 -29.36 -21.59 23.49
C GLU A 70 -28.13 -21.27 24.33
N GLU A 71 -27.18 -20.52 23.78
CA GLU A 71 -26.26 -19.74 24.59
C GLU A 71 -26.15 -18.32 24.03
N LYS A 72 -26.82 -17.42 24.75
CA LYS A 72 -26.79 -15.97 24.60
C LYS A 72 -25.40 -15.47 25.02
N VAL A 73 -24.52 -15.21 24.06
CA VAL A 73 -23.30 -14.43 24.32
C VAL A 73 -23.40 -13.10 23.60
N ALA A 74 -23.39 -12.06 24.43
CA ALA A 74 -23.57 -10.67 24.08
C ALA A 74 -22.51 -10.16 23.11
N ALA A 75 -22.95 -9.23 22.27
CA ALA A 75 -22.11 -8.37 21.45
C ALA A 75 -21.04 -7.69 22.32
N ALA A 76 -19.79 -8.12 22.15
CA ALA A 76 -18.63 -7.40 22.65
C ALA A 76 -18.09 -6.51 21.54
N ALA A 77 -18.49 -5.23 21.58
CA ALA A 77 -17.69 -4.17 20.99
C ALA A 77 -16.38 -4.08 21.79
N SER A 78 -15.29 -4.64 21.26
CA SER A 78 -14.00 -4.64 21.96
C SER A 78 -13.22 -3.37 21.61
N GLN A 79 -13.26 -2.38 22.49
CA GLN A 79 -12.20 -1.37 22.64
C GLN A 79 -11.02 -2.00 23.42
N PRO A 80 -9.75 -1.61 23.18
CA PRO A 80 -8.61 -2.21 23.85
C PRO A 80 -8.38 -1.62 25.27
N PRO A 81 -7.88 -2.44 26.22
CA PRO A 81 -7.54 -2.00 27.57
C PRO A 81 -6.24 -1.18 27.60
N ALA A 82 -6.22 -0.16 28.45
CA ALA A 82 -5.08 0.73 28.66
C ALA A 82 -4.02 0.11 29.59
N GLY A 83 -2.74 0.24 29.23
CA GLY A 83 -1.63 0.25 30.19
C GLY A 83 -0.44 -0.68 29.89
N GLY A 84 0.50 -0.19 29.09
CA GLY A 84 1.77 -0.85 28.72
C GLY A 84 2.01 -0.57 27.24
N SER A 85 3.20 -0.10 26.84
CA SER A 85 3.52 0.38 25.47
C SER A 85 2.68 -0.33 24.41
N GLY A 86 1.65 0.36 23.89
CA GLY A 86 0.57 -0.27 23.13
C GLY A 86 1.08 -1.17 22.02
N SER A 87 0.30 -2.21 21.70
CA SER A 87 0.61 -3.12 20.60
C SER A 87 0.92 -2.35 19.31
N VAL A 88 1.60 -2.99 18.36
CA VAL A 88 1.85 -2.35 17.06
C VAL A 88 0.51 -1.93 16.43
N ALA A 89 -0.52 -2.77 16.58
CA ALA A 89 -1.88 -2.47 16.19
C ALA A 89 -2.44 -1.20 16.85
N ASP A 90 -2.32 -1.03 18.17
CA ASP A 90 -2.88 0.14 18.89
C ASP A 90 -2.32 1.46 18.37
N ARG A 91 -1.07 1.45 17.90
CA ARG A 91 -0.39 2.63 17.35
C ARG A 91 -0.77 2.92 15.90
N ILE A 92 -1.05 1.89 15.10
CA ILE A 92 -1.30 2.02 13.66
C ILE A 92 -2.77 2.24 13.35
N MET A 93 -3.68 1.57 14.07
CA MET A 93 -5.10 1.55 13.76
C MET A 93 -5.77 2.93 13.72
N PRO A 94 -5.52 3.87 14.66
CA PRO A 94 -6.13 5.20 14.58
C PRO A 94 -5.82 5.94 13.28
N HIS A 95 -4.59 5.80 12.78
CA HIS A 95 -4.15 6.42 11.54
C HIS A 95 -4.77 5.74 10.31
N LEU A 96 -4.88 4.41 10.32
CA LEU A 96 -5.59 3.67 9.26
C LEU A 96 -7.06 4.06 9.18
N LEU A 97 -7.75 4.15 10.33
CA LEU A 97 -9.15 4.54 10.38
C LEU A 97 -9.35 5.95 9.80
N ASN A 98 -8.44 6.89 10.07
CA ASN A 98 -8.51 8.22 9.46
C ASN A 98 -8.29 8.18 7.94
N MET A 99 -7.31 7.40 7.48
CA MET A 99 -7.00 7.26 6.06
C MET A 99 -8.17 6.65 5.27
N TYR A 100 -8.73 5.55 5.75
CA TYR A 100 -9.90 4.91 5.16
C TYR A 100 -11.22 5.60 5.49
N GLY A 101 -11.20 6.59 6.39
CA GLY A 101 -12.33 7.45 6.74
C GLY A 101 -12.42 8.72 5.89
N SER A 102 -11.58 8.85 4.85
CA SER A 102 -11.45 10.08 4.05
C SER A 102 -11.08 11.33 4.86
N CYS A 103 -10.48 11.18 6.05
CA CYS A 103 -10.09 12.27 6.94
C CYS A 103 -8.59 12.26 7.28
N ALA A 104 -7.77 11.70 6.39
CA ALA A 104 -6.32 11.63 6.55
C ALA A 104 -5.68 13.02 6.73
N THR A 105 -4.74 13.11 7.68
CA THR A 105 -3.88 14.25 7.94
C THR A 105 -2.42 13.91 7.66
N ALA A 106 -1.53 14.90 7.63
CA ALA A 106 -0.10 14.65 7.42
C ALA A 106 0.50 13.67 8.45
N ARG A 107 0.01 13.73 9.70
CA ARG A 107 0.46 12.88 10.81
C ARG A 107 0.11 11.41 10.59
N ASP A 108 -1.01 11.12 9.94
CA ASP A 108 -1.45 9.73 9.72
C ASP A 108 -0.47 8.94 8.83
N PHE A 109 0.35 9.64 8.04
CA PHE A 109 1.36 9.03 7.20
C PHE A 109 2.71 8.82 7.90
N GLU A 110 2.89 9.32 9.13
CA GLU A 110 4.13 9.11 9.89
C GLU A 110 4.33 7.64 10.28
N ILE A 111 3.27 6.83 10.25
CA ILE A 111 3.36 5.38 10.50
C ILE A 111 4.15 4.63 9.43
N TYR A 112 4.35 5.20 8.24
CA TYR A 112 5.03 4.54 7.13
C TYR A 112 6.54 4.76 7.15
N ALA A 113 7.28 3.75 6.69
CA ALA A 113 8.67 3.92 6.32
C ALA A 113 8.78 4.82 5.06
N PRO A 114 9.88 5.59 4.87
CA PRO A 114 10.02 6.51 3.74
C PRO A 114 9.82 5.88 2.35
N ASN A 115 10.25 4.62 2.20
CA ASN A 115 10.19 3.81 0.99
C ASN A 115 9.06 2.76 1.01
N ALA A 116 8.08 2.90 1.90
CA ALA A 116 6.98 1.96 2.02
C ALA A 116 6.20 1.82 0.71
N THR A 117 5.61 0.64 0.49
CA THR A 117 4.77 0.38 -0.68
C THR A 117 3.32 0.18 -0.29
N PHE A 118 2.41 0.74 -1.08
CA PHE A 118 0.97 0.50 -0.96
C PHE A 118 0.45 -0.12 -2.25
N GLU A 119 -0.30 -1.21 -2.14
CA GLU A 119 -0.92 -1.89 -3.27
C GLU A 119 -2.38 -2.19 -3.00
N ASP A 120 -3.24 -1.80 -3.94
CA ASP A 120 -4.64 -2.22 -4.01
C ASP A 120 -4.96 -2.71 -5.44
N PRO A 121 -6.21 -3.15 -5.72
CA PRO A 121 -6.57 -3.62 -7.06
C PRO A 121 -6.49 -2.56 -8.16
N LEU A 122 -6.47 -1.27 -7.82
CA LEU A 122 -6.50 -0.13 -8.73
C LEU A 122 -5.14 0.58 -8.86
N MET A 123 -4.32 0.60 -7.81
CA MET A 123 -3.09 1.38 -7.77
C MET A 123 -1.95 0.66 -7.04
N ARG A 124 -0.74 1.09 -7.38
CA ARG A 124 0.50 0.66 -6.75
C ARG A 124 1.38 1.87 -6.51
N ALA A 125 1.49 2.26 -5.24
CA ALA A 125 2.25 3.39 -4.76
C ALA A 125 3.59 2.97 -4.15
N HIS A 126 4.61 3.77 -4.42
CA HIS A 126 5.96 3.63 -3.91
C HIS A 126 6.39 4.92 -3.21
N GLY A 127 6.71 4.79 -1.93
CA GLY A 127 7.09 5.89 -1.06
C GLY A 127 5.91 6.70 -0.54
N VAL A 128 6.13 7.34 0.61
CA VAL A 128 5.07 8.02 1.38
C VAL A 128 4.34 9.09 0.57
N LYS A 129 5.00 9.78 -0.38
CA LYS A 129 4.36 10.82 -1.21
C LYS A 129 3.28 10.26 -2.13
N GLN A 130 3.50 9.07 -2.72
CA GLN A 130 2.49 8.42 -3.55
C GLN A 130 1.37 7.88 -2.67
N ILE A 131 1.70 7.28 -1.53
CA ILE A 131 0.72 6.81 -0.53
C ILE A 131 -0.19 7.96 -0.09
N LYS A 132 0.37 9.12 0.27
CA LYS A 132 -0.39 10.35 0.56
C LYS A 132 -1.37 10.70 -0.54
N SER A 133 -0.93 10.64 -1.79
CA SER A 133 -1.79 10.97 -2.94
C SER A 133 -2.92 9.96 -3.13
N SER A 134 -2.68 8.68 -2.88
CA SER A 134 -3.73 7.65 -2.90
C SER A 134 -4.85 8.00 -1.91
N PHE A 135 -4.50 8.23 -0.64
CA PHE A 135 -5.48 8.47 0.41
C PHE A 135 -6.11 9.88 0.34
N TYR A 136 -5.36 10.91 -0.06
CA TYR A 136 -5.94 12.26 -0.29
C TYR A 136 -6.88 12.33 -1.49
N SER A 137 -6.85 11.33 -2.38
CA SER A 137 -7.82 11.26 -3.48
C SER A 137 -9.19 10.74 -3.03
N LEU A 138 -9.26 9.95 -1.94
CA LEU A 138 -10.51 9.36 -1.45
C LEU A 138 -11.64 10.38 -1.20
N PRO A 139 -11.44 11.48 -0.44
CA PRO A 139 -12.50 12.47 -0.21
C PRO A 139 -12.95 13.20 -1.49
N LYS A 140 -12.19 13.12 -2.59
CA LYS A 140 -12.57 13.73 -3.87
C LYS A 140 -13.46 12.82 -4.72
N VAL A 141 -13.41 11.52 -4.47
CA VAL A 141 -14.12 10.49 -5.25
C VAL A 141 -15.32 9.95 -4.48
N PHE A 142 -15.19 9.81 -3.16
CA PHE A 142 -16.21 9.29 -2.27
C PHE A 142 -16.81 10.41 -1.43
N GLY A 143 -18.13 10.54 -1.45
CA GLY A 143 -18.83 11.53 -0.62
C GLY A 143 -18.78 11.17 0.87
N GLU A 144 -18.73 9.88 1.18
CA GLU A 144 -18.53 9.33 2.52
C GLU A 144 -17.69 8.04 2.39
N SER A 145 -16.77 7.82 3.33
CA SER A 145 -16.01 6.58 3.45
C SER A 145 -15.73 6.31 4.93
N LYS A 146 -15.92 5.07 5.39
CA LYS A 146 -15.56 4.66 6.74
C LYS A 146 -15.42 3.15 6.84
N ILE A 147 -14.56 2.71 7.75
CA ILE A 147 -14.55 1.32 8.21
C ILE A 147 -15.66 1.17 9.24
N THR A 148 -16.60 0.26 8.99
CA THR A 148 -17.76 0.02 9.88
C THR A 148 -17.47 -1.05 10.92
N GLU A 149 -16.81 -2.12 10.50
CA GLU A 149 -16.42 -3.25 11.33
C GLU A 149 -15.01 -3.65 10.98
N TYR A 150 -14.20 -4.04 11.97
CA TYR A 150 -12.87 -4.59 11.74
C TYR A 150 -12.45 -5.55 12.85
N THR A 151 -11.60 -6.51 12.47
CA THR A 151 -10.90 -7.42 13.37
C THR A 151 -9.41 -7.35 13.05
N VAL A 152 -8.58 -7.24 14.07
CA VAL A 152 -7.11 -7.15 13.92
C VAL A 152 -6.45 -8.41 14.45
N GLN A 153 -5.54 -8.97 13.66
CA GLN A 153 -4.67 -10.06 14.05
C GLN A 153 -3.22 -9.61 13.90
N GLU A 154 -2.48 -9.54 15.02
CA GLU A 154 -1.06 -9.20 15.04
C GLU A 154 -0.23 -10.47 15.22
N THR A 155 0.66 -10.75 14.28
CA THR A 155 1.57 -11.90 14.31
C THR A 155 3.02 -11.43 14.32
N PRO A 156 3.80 -11.72 15.37
CA PRO A 156 5.24 -11.44 15.38
C PRO A 156 5.97 -12.33 14.37
N THR A 157 6.74 -11.74 13.46
CA THR A 157 7.47 -12.46 12.39
C THR A 157 8.98 -12.52 12.67
N GLY A 158 9.45 -11.76 13.66
CA GLY A 158 10.84 -11.75 14.11
C GLY A 158 11.13 -10.57 15.04
N PRO A 159 12.38 -10.40 15.50
CA PRO A 159 12.77 -9.25 16.30
C PRO A 159 12.47 -7.94 15.56
N GLY A 160 11.65 -7.07 16.15
CA GLY A 160 11.25 -5.79 15.55
C GLY A 160 10.30 -5.90 14.35
N LYS A 161 9.84 -7.11 13.97
CA LYS A 161 8.98 -7.35 12.81
C LYS A 161 7.64 -7.94 13.21
N ALA A 162 6.57 -7.38 12.67
CA ALA A 162 5.22 -7.87 12.86
C ALA A 162 4.45 -7.84 11.54
N GLU A 163 3.57 -8.81 11.36
CA GLU A 163 2.53 -8.78 10.33
C GLU A 163 1.19 -8.48 11.00
N LEU A 164 0.49 -7.46 10.52
CA LEU A 164 -0.87 -7.16 10.94
C LEU A 164 -1.83 -7.51 9.82
N VAL A 165 -2.81 -8.34 10.12
CA VAL A 165 -3.91 -8.68 9.21
C VAL A 165 -5.19 -8.08 9.79
N ILE A 166 -5.81 -7.20 9.02
CA ILE A 166 -7.03 -6.50 9.40
C ILE A 166 -8.12 -6.93 8.42
N GLU A 167 -9.13 -7.64 8.93
CA GLU A 167 -10.32 -7.96 8.15
C GLU A 167 -11.38 -6.92 8.47
N ASN A 168 -11.91 -6.25 7.44
CA ASN A 168 -12.78 -5.10 7.66
C ASN A 168 -13.90 -5.00 6.63
N LYS A 169 -14.98 -4.35 7.04
CA LYS A 169 -16.05 -3.89 6.15
C LYS A 169 -15.94 -2.39 5.97
N GLN A 170 -15.97 -1.96 4.72
CA GLN A 170 -15.86 -0.57 4.32
C GLN A 170 -17.17 -0.11 3.71
N HIS A 171 -17.70 0.96 4.27
CA HIS A 171 -18.84 1.66 3.72
C HIS A 171 -18.35 2.81 2.86
N TYR A 172 -18.79 2.85 1.61
CA TYR A 172 -18.56 3.94 0.68
C TYR A 172 -19.87 4.53 0.19
N LYS A 173 -19.91 5.85 -0.01
CA LYS A 173 -21.01 6.53 -0.68
C LYS A 173 -20.52 7.15 -1.98
N VAL A 174 -20.94 6.53 -3.08
CA VAL A 174 -20.61 6.98 -4.44
C VAL A 174 -21.87 7.52 -5.09
N LEU A 175 -21.89 8.80 -5.43
CA LEU A 175 -23.03 9.46 -6.09
C LEU A 175 -24.39 9.21 -5.39
N GLY A 176 -24.38 9.22 -4.06
CA GLY A 176 -25.57 9.01 -3.23
C GLY A 176 -25.96 7.54 -3.01
N LYS A 177 -25.29 6.59 -3.66
CA LYS A 177 -25.49 5.15 -3.42
C LYS A 177 -24.49 4.64 -2.38
N ALA A 178 -25.03 4.04 -1.31
CA ALA A 178 -24.25 3.35 -0.30
C ALA A 178 -23.79 2.00 -0.84
N VAL A 179 -22.53 1.67 -0.60
CA VAL A 179 -21.96 0.40 -1.01
C VAL A 179 -21.02 -0.14 0.06
N GLU A 180 -21.23 -1.40 0.41
CA GLU A 180 -20.42 -2.12 1.38
C GLU A 180 -19.39 -2.97 0.65
N LEU A 181 -18.14 -2.90 1.09
CA LEU A 181 -17.03 -3.67 0.56
C LEU A 181 -16.34 -4.42 1.70
N ALA A 182 -16.24 -5.74 1.60
CA ALA A 182 -15.38 -6.50 2.48
C ALA A 182 -13.93 -6.40 1.98
N SER A 183 -13.01 -5.97 2.84
CA SER A 183 -11.58 -5.90 2.54
C SER A 183 -10.77 -6.67 3.57
N ARG A 184 -9.59 -7.13 3.13
CA ARG A 184 -8.53 -7.65 3.98
C ARG A 184 -7.27 -6.82 3.74
N ILE A 185 -6.87 -6.07 4.76
CA ILE A 185 -5.67 -5.26 4.76
C ILE A 185 -4.54 -6.05 5.41
N ARG A 186 -3.38 -6.13 4.75
CA ARG A 186 -2.16 -6.74 5.29
C ARG A 186 -1.07 -5.70 5.41
N LEU A 187 -0.52 -5.57 6.61
CA LEU A 187 0.60 -4.68 6.87
C LEU A 187 1.82 -5.50 7.30
N GLU A 188 2.94 -5.26 6.64
CA GLU A 188 4.25 -5.67 7.15
C GLU A 188 4.85 -4.47 7.88
N VAL A 189 5.20 -4.66 9.15
CA VAL A 189 5.76 -3.65 10.04
C VAL A 189 7.17 -4.05 10.44
N GLU A 190 8.10 -3.10 10.32
CA GLU A 190 9.50 -3.24 10.72
C GLU A 190 9.87 -2.01 11.55
N ASP A 191 10.43 -2.24 12.73
CA ASP A 191 10.81 -1.20 13.70
C ASP A 191 9.67 -0.21 14.02
N GLY A 192 8.44 -0.73 14.06
CA GLY A 192 7.24 0.05 14.34
C GLY A 192 6.77 0.95 13.18
N LYS A 193 7.33 0.81 11.98
CA LYS A 193 6.89 1.49 10.76
C LYS A 193 6.35 0.50 9.73
N VAL A 194 5.29 0.88 9.04
CA VAL A 194 4.71 0.11 7.93
C VAL A 194 5.66 0.18 6.74
N VAL A 195 6.17 -0.97 6.30
CA VAL A 195 7.02 -1.10 5.11
C VAL A 195 6.23 -1.58 3.89
N ARG A 196 5.18 -2.38 4.11
CA ARG A 196 4.27 -2.86 3.06
C ARG A 196 2.84 -2.77 3.54
N HIS A 197 1.98 -2.22 2.69
CA HIS A 197 0.54 -2.14 2.91
C HIS A 197 -0.16 -2.70 1.69
N GLU A 198 -0.90 -3.80 1.86
CA GLU A 198 -1.74 -4.36 0.82
C GLU A 198 -3.21 -4.30 1.22
N ASP A 199 -4.06 -3.90 0.29
CA ASP A 199 -5.52 -3.85 0.47
C ASP A 199 -6.17 -4.80 -0.54
N TRP A 200 -6.79 -5.87 -0.04
CA TRP A 200 -7.41 -6.91 -0.86
C TRP A 200 -8.93 -6.82 -0.80
N TRP A 201 -9.53 -6.37 -1.89
CA TRP A 201 -10.99 -6.24 -2.00
C TRP A 201 -11.65 -7.60 -2.24
N ASP A 202 -12.80 -7.83 -1.60
CA ASP A 202 -13.53 -9.10 -1.54
C ASP A 202 -12.68 -10.31 -1.08
N GLY A 203 -11.59 -10.05 -0.34
CA GLY A 203 -10.63 -11.10 0.06
C GLY A 203 -9.92 -11.77 -1.12
N LYS A 204 -10.02 -11.22 -2.34
CA LYS A 204 -9.34 -11.77 -3.51
C LYS A 204 -7.90 -11.25 -3.56
N PRO A 205 -6.89 -12.13 -3.73
CA PRO A 205 -5.51 -11.68 -3.82
C PRO A 205 -5.31 -10.77 -5.02
N LEU A 206 -4.45 -9.76 -4.85
CA LEU A 206 -4.04 -8.84 -5.92
C LEU A 206 -3.59 -9.62 -7.15
N LYS A 207 -4.08 -9.23 -8.34
CA LYS A 207 -3.61 -9.77 -9.63
C LYS A 207 -2.21 -9.21 -9.91
N ASN A 208 -1.20 -9.92 -9.43
CA ASN A 208 0.22 -9.66 -9.55
C ASN A 208 0.86 -10.70 -10.46
N ARG A 209 2.09 -10.46 -10.93
CA ARG A 209 2.86 -11.38 -11.79
C ARG A 209 2.95 -12.84 -11.28
N HIS A 210 2.74 -13.02 -9.98
CA HIS A 210 2.84 -14.29 -9.25
C HIS A 210 1.49 -14.93 -8.92
N THR A 211 0.36 -14.26 -9.18
CA THR A 211 -0.98 -14.74 -8.82
C THR A 211 -1.90 -14.97 -10.02
N VAL A 212 -1.45 -14.68 -11.25
CA VAL A 212 -2.21 -14.95 -12.48
C VAL A 212 -1.57 -16.06 -13.30
N ALA A 213 -2.39 -16.88 -13.98
CA ALA A 213 -1.95 -18.01 -14.79
C ALA A 213 -1.00 -17.63 -15.95
N PHE A 214 -1.04 -16.37 -16.39
CA PHE A 214 -0.18 -15.84 -17.46
C PHE A 214 0.63 -14.64 -16.99
N PRO A 215 1.96 -14.79 -16.81
CA PRO A 215 2.84 -13.74 -16.27
C PRO A 215 2.77 -12.39 -17.02
N LEU A 216 2.49 -12.41 -18.33
CA LEU A 216 2.37 -11.19 -19.14
C LEU A 216 1.13 -10.35 -18.76
N VAL A 217 -0.01 -10.98 -18.49
CA VAL A 217 -1.23 -10.30 -18.03
C VAL A 217 -0.98 -9.63 -16.68
N GLY A 218 -0.25 -10.30 -15.78
CA GLY A 218 0.13 -9.75 -14.48
C GLY A 218 1.02 -8.52 -14.61
N ARG A 219 1.97 -8.51 -15.56
CA ARG A 219 2.82 -7.34 -15.84
C ARG A 219 2.02 -6.17 -16.40
N ILE A 220 1.06 -6.41 -17.30
CA ILE A 220 0.20 -5.36 -17.85
C ILE A 220 -0.67 -4.77 -16.74
N ALA A 221 -1.27 -5.60 -15.89
CA ALA A 221 -2.07 -5.14 -14.76
C ALA A 221 -1.23 -4.33 -13.75
N GLU A 222 -0.02 -4.78 -13.43
CA GLU A 222 0.91 -4.04 -12.57
C GLU A 222 1.32 -2.69 -13.19
N ALA A 223 1.63 -2.66 -14.49
CA ALA A 223 1.95 -1.42 -15.19
C ALA A 223 0.75 -0.46 -15.20
N GLY A 224 -0.46 -0.97 -15.40
CA GLY A 224 -1.70 -0.20 -15.29
C GLY A 224 -1.87 0.43 -13.92
N ARG A 225 -1.70 -0.35 -12.83
CA ARG A 225 -1.78 0.15 -11.45
C ARG A 225 -0.74 1.23 -11.14
N ARG A 226 0.49 1.06 -11.63
CA ARG A 226 1.53 2.10 -11.50
C ARG A 226 1.18 3.36 -12.30
N GLY A 227 0.63 3.20 -13.51
CA GLY A 227 0.16 4.32 -14.33
C GLY A 227 -0.96 5.11 -13.67
N ALA A 228 -1.97 4.42 -13.14
CA ALA A 228 -3.07 5.03 -12.38
C ALA A 228 -2.57 5.80 -11.15
N MET A 229 -1.58 5.23 -10.44
CA MET A 229 -0.94 5.93 -9.32
C MET A 229 -0.22 7.19 -9.77
N MET A 230 0.56 7.14 -10.85
CA MET A 230 1.27 8.33 -11.36
C MET A 230 0.31 9.46 -11.74
N LEU A 231 -0.82 9.14 -12.38
CA LEU A 231 -1.86 10.11 -12.69
C LEU A 231 -2.45 10.72 -11.41
N THR A 232 -2.83 9.88 -10.45
CA THR A 232 -3.38 10.32 -9.15
C THR A 232 -2.39 11.22 -8.41
N HIS A 233 -1.12 10.85 -8.40
CA HIS A 233 -0.05 11.62 -7.76
C HIS A 233 0.08 13.03 -8.34
N ALA A 234 0.04 13.16 -9.67
CA ALA A 234 0.08 14.45 -10.35
C ALA A 234 -1.16 15.30 -10.00
N LEU A 235 -2.36 14.71 -10.07
CA LEU A 235 -3.63 15.40 -9.74
C LEU A 235 -3.72 15.82 -8.27
N MET A 236 -3.04 15.11 -7.37
CA MET A 236 -2.97 15.42 -5.94
C MET A 236 -1.78 16.31 -5.56
N GLY A 237 -1.12 16.96 -6.54
CA GLY A 237 -0.04 17.90 -6.25
C GLY A 237 1.20 17.24 -5.66
N PHE A 238 1.51 16.00 -6.09
CA PHE A 238 2.68 15.23 -5.69
C PHE A 238 2.76 14.91 -4.20
N GLY A 239 1.61 14.63 -3.57
CA GLY A 239 1.52 14.21 -2.18
C GLY A 239 1.81 15.32 -1.17
N LYS A 240 1.64 16.58 -1.60
CA LYS A 240 1.63 17.73 -0.69
C LYS A 240 0.41 17.63 0.23
N ASP A 241 0.62 17.99 1.48
CA ASP A 241 -0.45 18.01 2.47
C ASP A 241 -1.47 19.11 2.09
N PRO A 242 -2.78 18.86 2.27
CA PRO A 242 -3.79 19.87 1.99
C PRO A 242 -3.61 21.04 2.95
N THR A 243 -3.55 22.26 2.42
CA THR A 243 -3.47 23.47 3.23
C THR A 243 -4.80 23.62 3.98
N THR A 244 -4.82 23.41 5.29
CA THR A 244 -5.97 23.83 6.12
C THR A 244 -5.97 25.35 6.14
N THR A 245 -6.78 25.97 5.29
CA THR A 245 -7.04 27.41 5.35
C THR A 245 -7.72 27.68 6.68
N THR A 246 -6.94 28.15 7.67
CA THR A 246 -7.47 28.70 8.92
C THR A 246 -8.26 29.95 8.58
N THR A 247 -9.56 29.80 8.34
CA THR A 247 -10.50 30.91 8.34
C THR A 247 -10.55 31.44 9.76
N THR A 248 -9.79 32.50 10.01
CA THR A 248 -9.86 33.28 11.24
C THR A 248 -11.20 34.01 11.20
N PRO A 249 -12.15 33.76 12.13
CA PRO A 249 -13.32 34.62 12.25
C PRO A 249 -12.83 35.98 12.78
N GLN A 250 -13.14 37.05 12.03
CA GLN A 250 -13.04 38.42 12.52
C GLN A 250 -14.11 38.70 13.57
#